data_AF-A0A1I3SFK8-F1
#
_entry.id   AF-A0A1I3SFK8-F1
#
_cell.length_a   1.000
_cell.length_b   1.000
_cell.length_c   1.000
_cell.angle_alpha   90.00
_cell.angle_beta   90.00
_cell.angle_gamma   90.00
#
_symmetry.space_group_name_H-M   'P 1'
#
loop_
_entity.id
_entity.type
_entity.pdbx_description
1 polymer ?
#
loop_
_entity_poly.entity_id
_entity_poly.type
_entity_poly.pdbx_seq_one_letter_code
_entity_poly.pdbx_strand_id
1 'polypeptide(L)' 'MEYLVFIETPVFSRERVGLLTDDEFRLLQAHLLKNHEQGSTISATGGCKKIR' A
#
# COMPACT_ATOMS: atom_id res chain seq x y z
N MET A 1 -12.91 -14.76 8.77
CA MET A 1 -11.80 -14.69 7.79
C MET A 1 -11.81 -13.29 7.24
N GLU A 2 -10.74 -12.54 7.47
CA GLU A 2 -10.57 -11.23 6.82
C GLU A 2 -10.11 -11.47 5.38
N TYR A 3 -10.76 -10.79 4.45
CA TYR A 3 -10.40 -10.79 3.04
C TYR A 3 -9.75 -9.46 2.71
N LEU A 4 -8.45 -9.50 2.42
CA LEU A 4 -7.68 -8.33 2.04
C LEU A 4 -7.47 -8.34 0.52
N VAL A 5 -7.74 -7.21 -0.12
CA VAL A 5 -7.55 -7.00 -1.57
C VAL A 5 -6.86 -5.67 -1.78
N PHE A 6 -5.92 -5.64 -2.73
CA PHE A 6 -5.28 -4.40 -3.17
C PHE A 6 -6.06 -3.78 -4.33
N ILE A 7 -6.41 -2.51 -4.21
CA ILE A 7 -7.04 -1.71 -5.25
C ILE A 7 -6.09 -0.56 -5.56
N GLU A 8 -5.58 -0.51 -6.79
CA GLU A 8 -4.70 0.59 -7.21
C GLU A 8 -5.51 1.75 -7.77
N THR A 9 -5.09 2.97 -7.43
CA THR A 9 -5.60 4.18 -8.09
C THR A 9 -4.78 4.46 -9.36
N PRO A 10 -5.35 5.16 -10.36
CA PRO A 10 -4.62 5.46 -11.59
C PRO A 10 -3.30 6.20 -11.37
N VAL A 11 -3.22 7.06 -10.34
CA VAL A 11 -1.99 7.79 -9.99
C VAL A 11 -0.95 6.82 -9.42
N PHE A 12 -1.36 5.95 -8.49
CA PHE A 12 -0.47 4.96 -7.89
C PHE A 12 0.13 4.03 -8.92
N SER A 13 -0.68 3.46 -9.83
CA SER A 13 -0.20 2.53 -10.85
C SER A 13 0.83 3.16 -11.79
N ARG A 14 0.67 4.43 -12.15
CA ARG A 14 1.61 5.14 -13.02
C ARG A 14 2.95 5.40 -12.34
N GLU A 15 2.92 5.96 -11.12
CA GLU A 15 4.14 6.32 -10.40
C GLU A 15 4.90 5.08 -9.90
N ARG A 16 4.19 4.01 -9.53
CA ARG A 16 4.78 2.77 -9.03
C ARG A 16 5.85 2.22 -9.97
N VAL A 17 5.59 2.24 -11.28
CA VAL A 17 6.52 1.68 -12.29
C VAL A 17 7.88 2.37 -12.27
N GLY A 18 7.94 3.65 -11.90
CA GLY A 18 9.19 4.40 -11.76
C GLY A 18 9.85 4.31 -10.38
N LEU A 19 9.13 3.77 -9.38
CA LEU A 19 9.56 3.75 -7.98
C LEU A 19 9.90 2.35 -7.46
N LEU A 20 9.27 1.31 -8.01
CA LEU A 20 9.38 -0.06 -7.54
C LEU A 20 9.46 -1.02 -8.74
N THR A 21 10.39 -1.95 -8.67
CA THR A 21 10.35 -3.16 -9.50
C THR A 21 9.18 -4.04 -9.08
N ASP A 22 8.79 -4.98 -9.95
CA ASP A 22 7.68 -5.90 -9.66
C ASP A 22 7.95 -6.80 -8.44
N ASP A 23 9.21 -7.17 -8.21
CA ASP A 23 9.62 -7.96 -7.04
C ASP A 23 9.53 -7.15 -5.75
N GLU A 24 9.99 -5.89 -5.75
CA GLU A 24 9.84 -4.98 -4.61
C GLU A 24 8.37 -4.71 -4.31
N PHE A 25 7.54 -4.55 -5.35
CA PHE A 25 6.11 -4.37 -5.16
C PHE A 25 5.44 -5.60 -4.56
N ARG A 26 5.82 -6.81 -4.98
CA ARG A 26 5.33 -8.06 -4.38
C ARG A 26 5.73 -8.17 -2.90
N LEU A 27 6.94 -7.76 -2.55
CA LEU A 27 7.39 -7.73 -1.14
C LEU A 27 6.58 -6.73 -0.32
N LEU A 28 6.30 -5.55 -0.86
CA LEU A 28 5.45 -4.53 -0.23
C LEU A 28 4.04 -5.07 0.04
N GLN A 29 3.41 -5.72 -0.95
CA GLN A 29 2.09 -6.33 -0.80
C GLN A 29 2.11 -7.42 0.28
N ALA A 30 3.11 -8.30 0.28
CA ALA A 30 3.23 -9.35 1.29
C ALA A 30 3.42 -8.78 2.70
N HIS A 31 4.16 -7.67 2.84
CA HIS A 31 4.30 -6.96 4.11
C HIS A 31 2.95 -6.37 4.57
N LEU A 32 2.23 -5.69 3.66
CA LEU A 32 0.94 -5.08 3.95
C LEU A 32 -0.15 -6.11 4.31
N LEU A 33 -0.16 -7.29 3.70
CA LEU A 33 -1.11 -8.35 4.07
C LEU A 33 -0.94 -8.81 5.52
N LYS A 34 0.29 -8.80 6.04
CA LYS A 34 0.59 -9.19 7.43
C LYS A 34 0.39 -8.05 8.42
N ASN A 35 0.53 -6.81 7.96
CA ASN A 35 0.63 -5.61 8.79
C ASN A 35 -0.32 -4.51 8.30
N HIS A 36 -1.53 -4.84 7.85
CA HIS A 36 -2.43 -3.89 7.17
C HIS A 36 -2.86 -2.71 8.06
N GLU A 37 -2.79 -2.85 9.38
CA GLU A 37 -3.05 -1.77 10.33
C GLU A 37 -1.84 -0.86 10.60
N GLN A 38 -0.64 -1.27 10.18
CA GLN A 38 0.59 -0.49 10.41
C GLN A 38 0.67 0.73 9.48
N GLY A 39 1.43 1.73 9.95
CA GLY A 39 1.63 3.00 9.26
C GLY A 39 1.14 4.19 10.07
N SER A 40 1.73 5.35 9.79
CA SER A 40 1.34 6.60 10.44
C SER A 40 0.03 7.12 9.84
N THR A 41 -0.99 7.30 10.68
CA THR A 41 -2.26 7.90 10.27
C THR A 41 -2.02 9.34 9.83
N ILE A 42 -2.53 9.69 8.65
CA ILE A 42 -2.52 11.05 8.13
C ILE A 42 -3.80 11.74 8.61
N SER A 43 -3.68 12.80 9.40
CA SER A 43 -4.85 13.54 9.92
C SER A 43 -5.68 14.15 8.79
N ALA A 44 -6.98 14.34 9.05
CA ALA A 44 -7.94 14.93 8.12
C ALA A 44 -8.14 14.20 6.77
N THR A 45 -7.72 12.94 6.65
CA THR A 45 -7.90 12.13 5.43
C THR A 45 -8.99 11.05 5.52
N GLY A 46 -9.63 10.92 6.68
CA GLY A 46 -10.64 9.87 6.90
C GLY A 46 -10.06 8.46 7.07
N GLY A 47 -8.76 8.32 7.36
CA GLY A 47 -8.15 7.04 7.70
C GLY A 47 -6.98 6.60 6.82
N CYS A 48 -6.45 7.47 5.95
CA CYS A 48 -5.26 7.14 5.18
C CYS A 48 -4.05 6.92 6.11
N LYS A 49 -3.26 5.88 5.80
CA LYS A 49 -2.02 5.54 6.50
C LYS A 49 -0.84 5.67 5.55
N LYS A 50 0.29 6.13 6.08
CA LYS A 50 1.57 6.21 5.36
C LYS A 50 2.53 5.16 5.89
N ILE A 51 3.09 4.36 4.99
CA ILE A 51 4.21 3.45 5.26
C ILE A 51 5.47 3.96 4.54
N ARG A 52 6.65 3.58 5.02
CA ARG A 52 7.94 3.97 4.45
C ARG A 52 8.60 2.78 3.80
#